data_AF-A0A958G8W4-F1
#
_entry.id   AF-A0A958G8W4-F1
#
_cell.length_a   1.000
_cell.length_b   1.000
_cell.length_c   1.000
_cell.angle_alpha   90.00
_cell.angle_beta   90.00
_cell.angle_gamma   90.00
#
_symmetry.space_group_name_H-M   'P 1'
#
loop_
_entity.id
_entity.type
_entity.pdbx_description
1 polymer ?
#
loop_
_entity_poly.entity_id
_entity_poly.type
_entity_poly.pdbx_seq_one_letter_code
_entity_poly.pdbx_strand_id
1 'polypeptide(L)'
;TLPSGQTRSIKRISYQLSPLEMGMAYIDAVEVAYRDILTGEDSRLFSQRMEIKIIEPVAEGRSKLEALIYVVLLILFSGTIAYFLILYVRKRKDNRSLEHTETSPAERYHDRLAREIDPKGANLSEMTGRMSKLFREYLAEDFQIRTTESNVDAILERLQSAGVEAADIRKLTELFRKLDVIKFAGSSVDPAEFSLLYRTIEDFLVQRKQLG
;
A
#
# COMPACT_ATOMS: atom_id res chain seq x y z
N THR A 1 56.81 -20.18 -52.47
CA THR A 1 58.15 -19.89 -53.00
C THR A 1 58.15 -18.48 -53.54
N LEU A 2 59.02 -17.61 -53.03
CA LEU A 2 59.32 -16.35 -53.69
C LEU A 2 60.24 -16.63 -54.89
N PRO A 3 60.33 -15.73 -55.89
CA PRO A 3 61.07 -15.98 -57.14
C PRO A 3 62.60 -16.18 -56.99
N SER A 4 63.14 -16.14 -55.77
CA SER A 4 64.59 -16.13 -55.49
C SER A 4 65.17 -17.44 -54.91
N GLY A 5 64.41 -18.54 -54.84
CA GLY A 5 64.96 -19.86 -54.48
C GLY A 5 65.45 -20.05 -53.03
N GLN A 6 65.23 -19.10 -52.13
CA GLN A 6 65.62 -19.22 -50.72
C GLN A 6 64.55 -19.95 -49.88
N THR A 7 64.93 -21.04 -49.21
CA THR A 7 64.10 -21.72 -48.19
C THR A 7 64.05 -20.85 -46.94
N ARG A 8 62.86 -20.35 -46.57
CA ARG A 8 62.64 -19.60 -45.32
C ARG A 8 61.77 -20.42 -44.36
N SER A 9 62.27 -20.62 -43.14
CA SER A 9 61.46 -21.11 -42.02
C SER A 9 60.98 -19.90 -41.21
N ILE A 10 59.66 -19.81 -40.97
CA ILE A 10 59.06 -18.71 -40.19
C ILE A 10 58.47 -19.32 -38.92
N LYS A 11 58.99 -18.93 -37.76
CA LYS A 11 58.42 -19.28 -36.45
C LYS A 11 57.65 -18.09 -35.91
N ARG A 12 56.34 -18.25 -35.71
CA ARG A 12 55.49 -17.22 -35.10
C ARG A 12 55.38 -17.48 -33.60
N ILE A 13 55.67 -16.47 -32.79
CA ILE A 13 55.48 -16.49 -31.34
C ILE A 13 54.36 -15.50 -31.01
N SER A 14 53.33 -15.96 -30.32
CA SER A 14 52.17 -15.16 -29.93
C SER A 14 52.20 -14.90 -28.43
N TYR A 15 51.92 -13.67 -28.02
CA TYR A 15 51.83 -13.26 -26.62
C TYR A 15 50.43 -12.78 -26.31
N GLN A 16 49.93 -13.08 -25.11
CA GLN A 16 48.71 -12.51 -24.55
C GLN A 16 49.09 -11.72 -23.30
N LEU A 17 48.66 -10.46 -23.25
CA LEU A 17 49.00 -9.53 -22.18
C LEU A 17 47.73 -9.18 -21.40
N SER A 18 47.84 -9.19 -20.07
CA SER A 18 46.80 -8.74 -19.14
C SER A 18 47.42 -7.70 -18.21
N PRO A 19 47.54 -6.44 -18.65
CA PRO A 19 48.24 -5.42 -17.89
C PRO A 19 47.50 -5.08 -16.60
N LEU A 20 48.25 -4.93 -15.50
CA LEU A 20 47.72 -4.52 -14.19
C LEU A 20 47.79 -3.01 -13.97
N GLU A 21 48.74 -2.34 -14.63
CA GLU A 21 49.02 -0.92 -14.48
C GLU A 21 49.24 -0.26 -15.85
N MET A 22 48.99 1.05 -15.93
CA MET A 22 49.26 1.86 -17.12
C MET A 22 50.77 2.14 -17.26
N GLY A 23 51.25 2.27 -18.50
CA GLY A 23 52.64 2.63 -18.74
C GLY A 23 53.27 1.92 -19.94
N MET A 24 54.60 1.88 -19.94
CA MET A 24 55.39 1.21 -20.98
C MET A 24 55.71 -0.21 -20.55
N ALA A 25 55.29 -1.18 -21.36
CA ALA A 25 55.69 -2.57 -21.24
C ALA A 25 56.65 -2.93 -22.38
N TYR A 26 57.58 -3.82 -22.09
CA TYR A 26 58.60 -4.25 -23.04
C TYR A 26 58.57 -5.77 -23.16
N ILE A 27 58.54 -6.27 -24.38
CA ILE A 27 58.77 -7.69 -24.68
C ILE A 27 60.21 -7.83 -25.15
N ASP A 28 61.00 -8.58 -24.39
CA ASP A 28 62.40 -8.83 -24.69
C ASP A 28 62.57 -9.68 -25.95
N ALA A 29 63.75 -9.55 -26.55
CA ALA A 29 64.13 -10.31 -27.74
C ALA A 29 64.15 -11.82 -27.43
N VAL A 30 63.55 -12.61 -28.32
CA VAL A 30 63.67 -14.07 -28.29
C VAL A 30 64.86 -14.47 -29.14
N GLU A 31 65.70 -15.32 -28.56
CA GLU A 31 66.81 -15.96 -29.25
C GLU A 31 66.38 -17.33 -29.79
N VAL A 32 66.63 -17.56 -31.07
CA VAL A 32 66.42 -18.86 -31.72
C VAL A 32 67.75 -19.35 -32.27
N ALA A 33 68.32 -20.37 -31.65
CA ALA A 33 69.44 -21.12 -32.21
C ALA A 33 68.96 -22.04 -33.34
N TYR A 34 69.69 -22.07 -34.44
CA TYR A 34 69.41 -22.96 -35.57
C TYR A 34 70.72 -23.49 -36.18
N ARG A 35 70.63 -24.64 -36.83
CA ARG A 35 71.71 -25.19 -37.66
C ARG A 35 71.33 -25.03 -39.12
N ASP A 36 72.18 -24.40 -39.92
CA ASP A 36 71.98 -24.34 -41.36
C ASP A 36 72.25 -25.72 -41.97
N ILE A 37 71.28 -26.25 -42.70
CA ILE A 37 71.36 -27.58 -43.31
C ILE A 37 72.30 -27.64 -44.52
N LEU A 38 72.62 -26.49 -45.13
CA LEU A 38 73.51 -26.39 -46.28
C LEU A 38 74.96 -26.18 -45.86
N THR A 39 75.22 -25.35 -44.84
CA THR A 39 76.58 -25.05 -44.37
C THR A 39 77.00 -25.88 -43.17
N GLY A 40 76.05 -26.46 -42.42
CA GLY A 40 76.31 -27.23 -41.20
C GLY A 40 76.64 -26.36 -39.97
N GLU A 41 76.62 -25.03 -40.10
CA GLU A 41 76.99 -24.11 -39.05
C GLU A 41 75.83 -23.82 -38.09
N ASP A 42 76.17 -23.68 -36.81
CA ASP A 42 75.24 -23.25 -35.77
C ASP A 42 75.22 -21.72 -35.72
N SER A 43 74.01 -21.14 -35.82
CA SER A 43 73.79 -19.69 -35.83
C SER A 43 72.62 -19.32 -34.92
N ARG A 44 72.52 -18.02 -34.60
CA ARG A 44 71.49 -17.48 -33.70
C ARG A 44 70.75 -16.35 -34.39
N LEU A 45 69.42 -16.37 -34.28
CA LEU A 45 68.55 -15.30 -34.74
C LEU A 45 67.92 -14.61 -33.53
N PHE A 46 67.94 -13.29 -33.52
CA PHE A 46 67.31 -12.48 -32.48
C PHE A 46 66.05 -11.82 -33.04
N SER A 47 64.95 -11.90 -32.30
CA SER A 47 63.82 -11.01 -32.56
C SER A 47 64.12 -9.59 -32.08
N GLN A 48 63.44 -8.61 -32.63
CA GLN A 48 63.53 -7.24 -32.12
C GLN A 48 62.75 -7.12 -30.81
N ARG A 49 63.23 -6.26 -29.90
CA ARG A 49 62.48 -5.86 -28.71
C ARG A 49 61.24 -5.09 -29.15
N MET A 50 60.10 -5.39 -28.54
CA MET A 50 58.84 -4.69 -28.81
C MET A 50 58.45 -3.80 -27.64
N GLU A 51 58.10 -2.56 -27.95
CA GLU A 51 57.56 -1.60 -26.98
C GLU A 51 56.05 -1.55 -27.11
N ILE A 52 55.36 -1.66 -25.97
CA ILE A 52 53.90 -1.66 -25.91
C ILE A 52 53.48 -0.58 -24.92
N LYS A 53 52.69 0.38 -25.39
CA LYS A 53 52.08 1.41 -24.55
C LYS A 53 50.72 0.93 -24.06
N ILE A 54 50.61 0.69 -22.77
CA ILE A 54 49.34 0.37 -22.10
C ILE A 54 48.64 1.70 -21.84
N ILE A 55 47.55 1.92 -22.57
CA ILE A 55 46.68 3.09 -22.41
C ILE A 55 45.55 2.80 -21.43
N GLU A 56 44.84 3.85 -21.06
CA GLU A 56 43.68 3.77 -20.19
C GLU A 56 42.63 2.79 -20.75
N PRO A 57 42.02 1.95 -19.90
CA PRO A 57 41.02 1.00 -20.34
C PRO A 57 39.82 1.75 -20.92
N VAL A 58 39.47 1.42 -22.16
CA VAL A 58 38.25 1.94 -22.77
C VAL A 58 37.09 1.21 -22.12
N ALA A 59 36.15 1.96 -21.55
CA ALA A 59 34.94 1.38 -21.00
C ALA A 59 34.25 0.52 -22.08
N GLU A 60 34.15 -0.78 -21.82
CA GLU A 60 33.35 -1.67 -22.66
C GLU A 60 31.93 -1.09 -22.66
N GLY A 61 31.43 -0.73 -23.84
CA GLY A 61 30.15 -0.06 -23.97
C GLY A 61 29.09 -0.90 -23.27
N ARG A 62 28.44 -0.32 -22.24
CA ARG A 62 27.37 -0.96 -21.46
C ARG A 62 26.52 -1.81 -22.39
N SER A 63 26.55 -3.12 -22.17
CA SER A 63 25.84 -4.04 -23.03
C SER A 63 24.37 -3.66 -23.02
N LYS A 64 23.78 -3.49 -24.22
CA LYS A 64 22.34 -3.22 -24.36
C LYS A 64 21.47 -4.25 -23.62
N LEU A 65 22.04 -5.43 -23.34
CA LEU A 65 21.44 -6.50 -22.54
C LEU A 65 21.20 -6.08 -21.08
N GLU A 66 22.12 -5.36 -20.44
CA GLU A 66 21.92 -4.88 -19.06
C GLU A 66 20.75 -3.89 -18.99
N ALA A 67 20.70 -2.96 -19.93
CA ALA A 67 19.59 -2.01 -20.05
C ALA A 67 18.26 -2.73 -20.33
N LEU A 68 18.26 -3.76 -21.19
CA LEU A 68 17.08 -4.56 -21.48
C LEU A 68 16.56 -5.29 -20.23
N ILE A 69 17.46 -5.84 -19.40
CA ILE A 69 17.12 -6.51 -18.15
C ILE A 69 16.43 -5.54 -17.19
N TYR A 70 16.94 -4.33 -17.04
CA TYR A 70 16.31 -3.31 -16.19
C TYR A 70 14.92 -2.91 -16.70
N VAL A 71 14.74 -2.80 -18.01
CA VAL A 71 13.42 -2.49 -18.62
C VAL A 71 12.42 -3.62 -18.36
N VAL A 72 12.84 -4.88 -18.52
CA VAL A 72 11.98 -6.04 -18.25
C VAL A 72 11.59 -6.11 -16.76
N LEU A 73 12.53 -5.86 -15.85
CA LEU A 73 12.26 -5.78 -14.41
C LEU A 73 11.27 -4.67 -14.07
N LEU A 74 11.42 -3.49 -14.68
CA LEU A 74 10.51 -2.36 -14.48
C LEU A 74 9.08 -2.70 -14.93
N ILE A 75 8.93 -3.40 -16.05
CA ILE A 75 7.62 -3.83 -16.57
C ILE A 75 6.99 -4.85 -15.62
N LEU A 76 7.76 -5.85 -15.16
CA LEU A 76 7.27 -6.85 -14.19
C LEU A 76 6.87 -6.20 -12.86
N PHE A 77 7.66 -5.26 -12.36
CA PHE A 77 7.38 -4.53 -11.12
C PHE A 77 6.12 -3.65 -11.26
N SER A 78 5.99 -2.93 -12.38
CA SER A 78 4.81 -2.12 -12.66
C SER A 78 3.56 -2.98 -12.83
N GLY A 79 3.68 -4.13 -13.50
CA GLY A 79 2.59 -5.10 -13.69
C GLY A 79 2.12 -5.73 -12.38
N THR A 80 3.05 -6.08 -11.49
CA THR A 80 2.70 -6.60 -10.14
C THR A 80 2.00 -5.54 -9.31
N ILE A 81 2.51 -4.30 -9.27
CA ILE A 81 1.83 -3.19 -8.59
C ILE A 81 0.43 -2.98 -9.15
N ALA A 82 0.27 -2.92 -10.47
CA ALA A 82 -1.02 -2.74 -11.11
C ALA A 82 -1.98 -3.90 -10.79
N TYR A 83 -1.51 -5.14 -10.83
CA TYR A 83 -2.29 -6.33 -10.46
C TYR A 83 -2.79 -6.27 -9.02
N PHE A 84 -1.91 -5.93 -8.07
CA PHE A 84 -2.30 -5.76 -6.66
C PHE A 84 -3.24 -4.59 -6.45
N LEU A 85 -3.06 -3.47 -7.16
CA LEU A 85 -3.99 -2.33 -7.13
C LEU A 85 -5.38 -2.72 -7.65
N ILE A 86 -5.45 -3.45 -8.77
CA ILE A 86 -6.71 -3.94 -9.33
C ILE A 86 -7.38 -4.89 -8.33
N LEU A 87 -6.64 -5.83 -7.74
CA LEU A 87 -7.17 -6.73 -6.71
C LEU A 87 -7.64 -5.97 -5.47
N TYR A 88 -6.91 -4.96 -5.03
CA TYR A 88 -7.26 -4.13 -3.87
C TYR A 88 -8.54 -3.33 -4.14
N VAL A 89 -8.65 -2.72 -5.32
CA VAL A 89 -9.86 -1.98 -5.72
C VAL A 89 -11.04 -2.92 -5.93
N ARG A 90 -10.84 -4.11 -6.51
CA ARG A 90 -11.90 -5.14 -6.64
C ARG A 90 -12.35 -5.63 -5.28
N LYS A 91 -11.43 -5.96 -4.36
CA LYS A 91 -11.77 -6.31 -2.96
C LYS A 91 -12.46 -5.17 -2.21
N ARG A 92 -12.12 -3.90 -2.50
CA ARG A 92 -12.82 -2.75 -1.89
C ARG A 92 -14.20 -2.53 -2.48
N LYS A 93 -14.40 -2.85 -3.77
CA LYS A 93 -15.73 -2.87 -4.39
C LYS A 93 -16.56 -4.03 -3.84
N ASP A 94 -15.95 -5.21 -3.72
CA ASP A 94 -16.57 -6.38 -3.11
C ASP A 94 -16.89 -6.10 -1.65
N ASN A 95 -16.01 -5.49 -0.85
CA ASN A 95 -16.31 -5.06 0.52
C ASN A 95 -17.34 -3.92 0.59
N ARG A 96 -17.47 -3.07 -0.43
CA ARG A 96 -18.58 -2.10 -0.52
C ARG A 96 -19.91 -2.75 -0.94
N SER A 97 -19.88 -3.89 -1.62
CA SER A 97 -21.06 -4.70 -1.91
C SER A 97 -21.32 -5.81 -0.89
N LEU A 98 -20.33 -6.15 -0.06
CA LEU A 98 -20.37 -7.09 1.08
C LEU A 98 -20.51 -6.35 2.42
N GLU A 99 -20.48 -5.01 2.43
CA GLU A 99 -21.14 -4.16 3.43
C GLU A 99 -22.68 -4.23 3.33
N HIS A 100 -23.21 -5.17 2.53
CA HIS A 100 -24.54 -5.74 2.68
C HIS A 100 -24.50 -7.14 3.30
N THR A 101 -23.47 -7.45 4.10
CA THR A 101 -23.69 -8.38 5.21
C THR A 101 -24.50 -7.61 6.22
N GLU A 102 -25.77 -8.02 6.37
CA GLU A 102 -26.85 -7.50 7.21
C GLU A 102 -26.39 -7.01 8.60
N THR A 103 -25.71 -5.86 8.65
CA THR A 103 -25.42 -5.20 9.91
C THR A 103 -26.76 -4.64 10.35
N SER A 104 -27.32 -5.16 11.45
CA SER A 104 -28.61 -4.72 11.95
C SER A 104 -28.59 -3.19 12.10
N PRO A 105 -29.69 -2.47 11.81
CA PRO A 105 -29.74 -1.03 11.99
C PRO A 105 -29.20 -0.61 13.37
N ALA A 106 -29.54 -1.36 14.42
CA ALA A 106 -29.05 -1.16 15.77
C ALA A 106 -27.51 -1.12 15.88
N GLU A 107 -26.80 -2.06 15.27
CA GLU A 107 -25.33 -2.09 15.30
C GLU A 107 -24.71 -0.90 14.55
N ARG A 108 -25.25 -0.55 13.38
CA ARG A 108 -24.74 0.60 12.63
C ARG A 108 -24.93 1.93 13.36
N TYR A 109 -26.08 2.12 14.03
CA TYR A 109 -26.34 3.34 14.79
C TYR A 109 -25.59 3.38 16.12
N HIS A 110 -25.34 2.23 16.76
CA HIS A 110 -24.45 2.15 17.91
C HIS A 110 -23.02 2.62 17.55
N ASP A 111 -22.48 2.15 16.44
CA ASP A 111 -21.16 2.56 15.97
C ASP A 111 -21.11 4.03 15.53
N ARG A 112 -22.21 4.58 15.00
CA ARG A 112 -22.31 6.02 14.72
C ARG A 112 -22.38 6.83 16.01
N LEU A 113 -23.14 6.39 17.01
CA LEU A 113 -23.26 7.05 18.30
C LEU A 113 -21.89 7.20 18.96
N ALA A 114 -21.11 6.12 19.04
CA ALA A 114 -19.77 6.13 19.63
C ALA A 114 -18.74 6.99 18.87
N ARG A 115 -18.93 7.17 17.55
CA ARG A 115 -18.03 7.98 16.70
C ARG A 115 -18.38 9.47 16.69
N GLU A 116 -19.67 9.78 16.68
CA GLU A 116 -20.17 11.15 16.49
C GLU A 116 -20.38 11.90 17.81
N ILE A 117 -20.55 11.17 18.93
CA ILE A 117 -20.90 11.73 20.24
C ILE A 117 -19.81 11.41 21.26
N ASP A 118 -19.10 12.45 21.72
CA ASP A 118 -18.14 12.33 22.83
C ASP A 118 -18.80 12.72 24.17
N PRO A 119 -19.05 11.76 25.08
CA PRO A 119 -19.73 12.04 26.35
C PRO A 119 -18.92 12.90 27.33
N LYS A 120 -17.64 13.18 27.05
CA LYS A 120 -16.78 14.05 27.87
C LYS A 120 -16.47 15.40 27.22
N GLY A 121 -17.09 15.70 26.08
CA GLY A 121 -16.86 16.92 25.33
C GLY A 121 -17.43 18.18 26.00
N ALA A 122 -16.92 19.35 25.62
CA ALA A 122 -17.37 20.64 26.15
C ALA A 122 -18.73 21.10 25.58
N ASN A 123 -19.17 20.56 24.44
CA ASN A 123 -20.36 21.02 23.71
C ASN A 123 -21.58 20.09 23.91
N LEU A 124 -21.94 19.83 25.17
CA LEU A 124 -22.99 18.85 25.52
C LEU A 124 -24.37 19.19 24.94
N SER A 125 -24.72 20.48 24.82
CA SER A 125 -25.99 20.91 24.22
C SER A 125 -26.07 20.54 22.73
N GLU A 126 -25.02 20.85 21.96
CA GLU A 126 -24.92 20.49 20.54
C GLU A 126 -24.92 18.97 20.36
N MET A 127 -24.15 18.26 21.20
CA MET A 127 -24.08 16.80 21.19
C MET A 127 -25.43 16.17 21.52
N THR A 128 -26.22 16.76 22.42
CA THR A 128 -27.58 16.28 22.74
C THR A 128 -28.49 16.39 21.52
N GLY A 129 -28.40 17.49 20.77
CA GLY A 129 -29.13 17.67 19.52
C GLY A 129 -28.76 16.64 18.46
N ARG A 130 -27.46 16.38 18.27
CA ARG A 130 -26.95 15.36 17.35
C ARG A 130 -27.38 13.95 17.76
N MET A 131 -27.28 13.63 19.05
CA MET A 131 -27.70 12.34 19.62
C MET A 131 -29.20 12.10 19.44
N SER A 132 -30.04 13.10 19.73
CA SER A 132 -31.49 13.04 19.51
C SER A 132 -31.84 12.79 18.05
N LYS A 133 -31.15 13.47 17.13
CA LYS A 133 -31.33 13.28 15.68
C LYS A 133 -30.94 11.87 15.25
N LEU A 134 -29.77 11.41 15.65
CA LEU A 134 -29.25 10.06 15.33
C LEU A 134 -30.21 8.98 15.83
N PHE A 135 -30.73 9.13 17.05
CA PHE A 135 -31.67 8.16 17.61
C PHE A 135 -33.02 8.17 16.88
N ARG A 136 -33.52 9.35 16.47
CA ARG A 136 -34.73 9.44 15.63
C ARG A 136 -34.55 8.82 14.25
N GLU A 137 -33.38 8.97 13.63
CA GLU A 137 -33.01 8.31 12.37
C GLU A 137 -33.03 6.78 12.52
N TYR A 138 -32.43 6.26 13.60
CA TYR A 138 -32.48 4.84 13.93
C TYR A 138 -33.91 4.32 14.07
N LEU A 139 -34.74 4.98 14.87
CA LEU A 139 -36.13 4.55 15.07
C LEU A 139 -36.93 4.57 13.77
N ALA A 140 -36.67 5.55 12.89
CA ALA A 140 -37.33 5.61 11.60
C ALA A 140 -36.96 4.44 10.70
N GLU A 141 -35.70 4.02 10.75
CA GLU A 141 -35.19 2.95 9.91
C GLU A 141 -35.58 1.56 10.42
N ASP A 142 -35.38 1.29 11.72
CA ASP A 142 -35.61 -0.02 12.35
C ASP A 142 -37.09 -0.36 12.44
N PHE A 143 -37.94 0.64 12.75
CA PHE A 143 -39.39 0.45 12.88
C PHE A 143 -40.19 0.94 11.67
N GLN A 144 -39.52 1.46 10.63
CA GLN A 144 -40.16 2.03 9.44
C GLN A 144 -41.20 3.13 9.75
N ILE A 145 -40.97 3.91 10.81
CA ILE A 145 -41.87 4.99 11.25
C ILE A 145 -41.34 6.35 10.79
N ARG A 146 -42.23 7.31 10.51
CA ARG A 146 -41.79 8.70 10.26
C ARG A 146 -41.46 9.38 11.60
N THR A 147 -40.22 9.85 11.79
CA THR A 147 -39.78 10.50 13.06
C THR A 147 -39.34 11.95 12.91
N THR A 148 -38.93 12.38 11.71
CA THR A 148 -38.29 13.69 11.45
C THR A 148 -39.22 14.89 11.70
N GLU A 149 -40.53 14.69 11.57
CA GLU A 149 -41.56 15.74 11.73
C GLU A 149 -42.70 15.32 12.68
N SER A 150 -42.56 14.17 13.35
CA SER A 150 -43.61 13.65 14.22
C SER A 150 -43.42 14.09 15.67
N ASN A 151 -44.52 14.42 16.34
CA ASN A 151 -44.57 14.64 17.78
C ASN A 151 -44.06 13.38 18.51
N VAL A 152 -43.44 13.56 19.69
CA VAL A 152 -42.96 12.46 20.54
C VAL A 152 -44.07 11.47 20.84
N ASP A 153 -45.28 11.94 21.16
CA ASP A 153 -46.42 11.07 21.43
C ASP A 153 -46.76 10.17 20.23
N ALA A 154 -46.75 10.76 19.02
CA ALA A 154 -46.99 10.02 17.79
C ALA A 154 -45.87 9.01 17.46
N ILE A 155 -44.63 9.27 17.88
CA ILE A 155 -43.53 8.31 17.76
C ILE A 155 -43.77 7.13 18.72
N LEU A 156 -44.11 7.41 19.98
CA LEU A 156 -44.34 6.39 21.01
C LEU A 156 -45.52 5.48 20.67
N GLU A 157 -46.64 6.03 20.18
CA GLU A 157 -47.80 5.26 19.73
C GLU A 157 -47.44 4.30 18.59
N ARG A 158 -46.63 4.75 17.64
CA ARG A 158 -46.18 3.91 16.51
C ARG A 158 -45.20 2.83 16.97
N LEU A 159 -44.30 3.13 17.90
CA LEU A 159 -43.41 2.13 18.49
C LEU A 159 -44.18 1.06 19.26
N GLN A 160 -45.22 1.46 20.01
CA GLN A 160 -46.11 0.52 20.69
C GLN A 160 -46.85 -0.37 19.68
N SER A 161 -47.33 0.22 18.58
CA SER A 161 -47.98 -0.52 17.48
C SER A 161 -47.03 -1.47 16.76
N ALA A 162 -45.72 -1.15 16.75
CA ALA A 162 -44.66 -1.98 16.18
C ALA A 162 -44.15 -3.08 17.14
N GLY A 163 -44.78 -3.26 18.31
CA GLY A 163 -44.48 -4.36 19.23
C GLY A 163 -43.29 -4.11 20.16
N VAL A 164 -42.89 -2.86 20.40
CA VAL A 164 -41.91 -2.53 21.46
C VAL A 164 -42.53 -2.81 22.83
N GLU A 165 -41.77 -3.44 23.73
CA GLU A 165 -42.25 -3.78 25.07
C GLU A 165 -42.66 -2.54 25.87
N ALA A 166 -43.70 -2.66 26.69
CA ALA A 166 -44.20 -1.56 27.52
C ALA A 166 -43.15 -1.01 28.50
N ALA A 167 -42.20 -1.85 28.94
CA ALA A 167 -41.09 -1.41 29.78
C ALA A 167 -40.16 -0.44 29.04
N ASP A 168 -39.86 -0.72 27.78
CA ASP A 168 -39.00 0.10 26.94
C ASP A 168 -39.71 1.37 26.47
N ILE A 169 -41.01 1.29 26.15
CA ILE A 169 -41.83 2.49 25.87
C ILE A 169 -41.74 3.49 27.02
N ARG A 170 -41.88 3.07 28.28
CA ARG A 170 -41.76 3.97 29.44
C ARG A 170 -40.39 4.64 29.53
N LYS A 171 -39.31 3.89 29.27
CA LYS A 171 -37.94 4.46 29.24
C LYS A 171 -37.79 5.49 28.13
N LEU A 172 -38.32 5.20 26.94
CA LEU A 172 -38.30 6.11 25.79
C LEU A 172 -39.14 7.37 26.05
N THR A 173 -40.28 7.26 26.73
CA THR A 173 -41.09 8.43 27.14
C THR A 173 -40.28 9.37 28.01
N GLU A 174 -39.60 8.86 29.04
CA GLU A 174 -38.76 9.67 29.92
C GLU A 174 -37.56 10.27 29.16
N LEU A 175 -36.93 9.50 28.28
CA LEU A 175 -35.84 9.98 27.43
C LEU A 175 -36.28 11.16 26.57
N PHE A 176 -37.37 11.03 25.81
CA PHE A 176 -37.84 12.08 24.92
C PHE A 176 -38.31 13.31 25.68
N ARG A 177 -38.97 13.14 26.83
CA ARG A 177 -39.36 14.26 27.69
C ARG A 177 -38.16 15.09 28.12
N LYS A 178 -37.06 14.44 28.52
CA LYS A 178 -35.81 15.13 28.88
C LYS A 178 -35.16 15.81 27.67
N LEU A 179 -35.14 15.14 26.51
CA LEU A 179 -34.61 15.74 25.28
C LEU A 179 -35.39 16.98 24.85
N ASP A 180 -36.71 16.97 24.99
CA ASP A 180 -37.56 18.13 24.69
C ASP A 180 -37.31 19.26 25.69
N VAL A 181 -37.22 18.96 26.99
CA VAL A 181 -36.85 19.96 28.01
C VAL A 181 -35.52 20.62 27.64
N ILE A 182 -34.48 19.85 27.29
CA ILE A 182 -33.18 20.39 26.89
C ILE A 182 -33.28 21.26 25.62
N LYS A 183 -34.03 20.80 24.62
CA LYS A 183 -34.23 21.50 23.35
C LYS A 183 -34.94 22.85 23.53
N PHE A 184 -35.92 22.92 24.42
CA PHE A 184 -36.74 24.13 24.64
C PHE A 184 -36.21 25.05 25.74
N ALA A 185 -35.53 24.51 26.76
CA ALA A 185 -35.00 25.29 27.87
C ALA A 185 -33.75 26.11 27.50
N GLY A 186 -33.08 25.79 26.38
CA GLY A 186 -31.89 26.53 25.89
C GLY A 186 -30.73 26.57 26.89
N SER A 187 -30.76 25.73 27.93
CA SER A 187 -29.87 25.78 29.08
C SER A 187 -28.64 24.88 28.88
N SER A 188 -27.58 25.14 29.65
CA SER A 188 -26.39 24.27 29.67
C SER A 188 -26.79 22.88 30.19
N VAL A 189 -26.57 21.85 29.39
CA VAL A 189 -26.83 20.46 29.77
C VAL A 189 -25.84 20.03 30.84
N ASP A 190 -26.33 19.50 31.95
CA ASP A 190 -25.50 18.93 33.01
C ASP A 190 -24.78 17.66 32.51
N PRO A 191 -23.47 17.49 32.75
CA PRO A 191 -22.73 16.30 32.31
C PRO A 191 -23.31 14.97 32.83
N ALA A 192 -23.89 14.95 34.04
CA ALA A 192 -24.50 13.72 34.56
C ALA A 192 -25.82 13.42 33.85
N GLU A 193 -26.63 14.44 33.56
CA GLU A 193 -27.83 14.30 32.74
C GLU A 193 -27.51 13.83 31.32
N PHE A 194 -26.50 14.43 30.67
CA PHE A 194 -26.03 13.99 29.35
C PHE A 194 -25.62 12.51 29.35
N SER A 195 -24.80 12.11 30.34
CA SER A 195 -24.31 10.75 30.47
C SER A 195 -25.45 9.74 30.64
N LEU A 196 -26.51 10.13 31.36
CA LEU A 196 -27.70 9.30 31.54
C LEU A 196 -28.48 9.13 30.23
N LEU A 197 -28.65 10.20 29.45
CA LEU A 197 -29.31 10.16 28.14
C LEU A 197 -28.52 9.28 27.15
N TYR A 198 -27.20 9.47 27.10
CA TYR A 198 -26.31 8.68 26.26
C TYR A 198 -26.43 7.19 26.59
N ARG A 199 -26.28 6.82 27.86
CA ARG A 199 -26.39 5.41 28.31
C ARG A 199 -27.75 4.82 28.00
N THR A 200 -28.83 5.57 28.18
CA THR A 200 -30.18 5.08 27.89
C THR A 200 -30.35 4.72 26.41
N ILE A 201 -29.79 5.54 25.50
CA ILE A 201 -29.82 5.27 24.06
C ILE A 201 -28.89 4.11 23.70
N GLU A 202 -27.68 4.09 24.26
CA GLU A 202 -26.70 3.04 24.07
C GLU A 202 -27.25 1.67 24.51
N ASP A 203 -27.81 1.58 25.72
CA ASP A 203 -28.44 0.38 26.27
C ASP A 203 -29.59 -0.12 25.37
N PHE A 204 -30.42 0.80 24.87
CA PHE A 204 -31.51 0.46 23.94
C PHE A 204 -30.98 -0.15 22.64
N LEU A 205 -29.94 0.45 22.04
CA LEU A 205 -29.31 -0.05 20.81
C LEU A 205 -28.62 -1.39 21.04
N VAL A 206 -27.94 -1.58 22.18
CA VAL A 206 -27.28 -2.85 22.54
C VAL A 206 -28.30 -3.97 22.76
N GLN A 207 -29.39 -3.69 23.48
CA GLN A 207 -30.48 -4.66 23.67
C GLN A 207 -31.08 -5.07 22.32
N ARG A 208 -31.26 -4.11 21.41
CA ARG A 208 -31.79 -4.37 20.06
C ARG A 208 -30.83 -5.15 19.17
N LYS A 209 -29.52 -4.91 19.30
CA LYS A 209 -28.48 -5.73 18.65
C LYS A 209 -28.54 -7.21 19.04
N GLN A 210 -29.01 -7.53 20.24
CA GLN A 210 -29.13 -8.92 20.70
C GLN A 210 -30.41 -9.61 20.23
N LEU A 211 -31.39 -8.85 19.76
CA LEU A 211 -32.72 -9.35 19.34
C LEU A 211 -32.84 -9.55 17.82
N GLY A 212 -31.97 -8.93 17.02
CA GLY A 212 -31.90 -9.08 15.56
C GLY A 212 -30.67 -9.86 15.15
#